data_AF-A0A836ICV7-F1
#
_entry.id   AF-A0A836ICV7-F1
#
_cell.length_a   1.000
_cell.length_b   1.000
_cell.length_c   1.000
_cell.angle_alpha   90.00
_cell.angle_beta   90.00
_cell.angle_gamma   90.00
#
_symmetry.space_group_name_H-M   'P 1'
#
loop_
_entity.id
_entity.type
_entity.pdbx_description
1 polymer ?
#
loop_
_entity_poly.entity_id
_entity_poly.type
_entity_poly.pdbx_seq_one_letter_code
_entity_poly.pdbx_strand_id
1 'polypeptide(L)'
;MSDWKAITKESEEVLGKPDIKGCHEILMRAYEGGNRHPEILWRLGRSYYEMASESTDPNVRVPYLKEGMELCKKSVEEDPDNFASHKWLGILISEQNVGTKEKIANAYVIRDHFLKAIELNPSDANSLHCMGNWCFKVLQVGWLERKAASLILGEPPSSTYEECLDYLLRSAEAGNTIHNSTLIGDVYAQQKIYDEARKWYQKAIDMPAYTELQKRNHDAAVAKMKKI
;
A
#
# COMPACT_ATOMS: atom_id res chain seq x y z
N MET A 1 29.60 -6.61 -11.79
CA MET A 1 28.21 -6.25 -11.44
C MET A 1 28.29 -5.26 -10.30
N SER A 2 27.57 -4.13 -10.36
CA SER A 2 27.56 -3.15 -9.27
C SER A 2 26.95 -3.77 -8.00
N ASP A 3 27.51 -3.42 -6.83
CA ASP A 3 26.97 -3.81 -5.53
C ASP A 3 25.50 -3.35 -5.40
N TRP A 4 24.62 -4.22 -4.93
CA TRP A 4 23.19 -3.91 -4.79
C TRP A 4 22.99 -2.66 -3.94
N LYS A 5 23.84 -2.42 -2.94
CA LYS A 5 23.77 -1.23 -2.07
C LYS A 5 23.91 0.07 -2.85
N ALA A 6 24.84 0.11 -3.81
CA ALA A 6 25.06 1.29 -4.65
C ALA A 6 23.86 1.53 -5.57
N ILE A 7 23.35 0.46 -6.18
CA ILE A 7 22.17 0.52 -7.07
C ILE A 7 20.95 1.02 -6.29
N THR A 8 20.67 0.45 -5.12
CA THR A 8 19.51 0.85 -4.31
C THR A 8 19.63 2.29 -3.83
N LYS A 9 20.85 2.75 -3.54
CA LYS A 9 21.08 4.15 -3.18
C LYS A 9 20.78 5.08 -4.37
N GLU A 10 21.32 4.77 -5.53
CA GLU A 10 21.09 5.54 -6.77
C GLU A 10 19.61 5.60 -7.15
N SER A 11 18.89 4.47 -7.06
CA SER A 11 17.45 4.42 -7.38
C SER A 11 16.59 5.23 -6.41
N GLU A 12 16.97 5.33 -5.13
CA GLU A 12 16.20 6.13 -4.15
C GLU A 12 16.54 7.62 -4.24
N GLU A 13 17.76 7.99 -4.65
CA GLU A 13 18.15 9.40 -4.83
C GLU A 13 17.30 10.11 -5.89
N VAL A 14 16.94 9.41 -6.98
CA VAL A 14 16.10 10.00 -8.05
C VAL A 14 14.65 10.20 -7.60
N LEU A 15 14.17 9.43 -6.61
CA LEU A 15 12.84 9.60 -6.03
C LEU A 15 12.73 10.85 -5.14
N GLY A 16 13.85 11.46 -4.74
CA GLY A 16 13.86 12.80 -4.16
C GLY A 16 13.38 13.89 -5.13
N LYS A 17 13.34 13.60 -6.44
CA LYS A 17 12.83 14.48 -7.51
C LYS A 17 11.57 13.90 -8.20
N PRO A 18 10.73 13.19 -7.43
CA PRO A 18 9.68 12.26 -7.89
C PRO A 18 9.90 11.52 -9.23
N ASP A 19 11.13 11.18 -9.61
CA ASP A 19 11.40 10.51 -10.89
C ASP A 19 11.21 8.98 -10.79
N ILE A 20 9.93 8.56 -10.81
CA ILE A 20 9.54 7.15 -10.76
C ILE A 20 10.12 6.38 -11.95
N LYS A 21 10.12 6.98 -13.14
CA LYS A 21 10.60 6.32 -14.36
C LYS A 21 12.10 6.08 -14.29
N GLY A 22 12.89 7.08 -13.87
CA GLY A 22 14.33 6.93 -13.66
C GLY A 22 14.64 5.86 -12.62
N CYS A 23 13.89 5.82 -11.51
CA CYS A 23 14.01 4.76 -10.49
C CYS A 23 13.79 3.37 -11.10
N HIS A 24 12.70 3.21 -11.86
CA HIS A 24 12.36 1.97 -12.53
C HIS A 24 13.46 1.53 -13.50
N GLU A 25 13.99 2.43 -14.34
CA GLU A 25 15.04 2.14 -15.31
C GLU A 25 16.37 1.71 -14.64
N ILE A 26 16.74 2.31 -13.50
CA ILE A 26 17.93 1.89 -12.73
C ILE A 26 17.75 0.45 -12.22
N LEU A 27 16.61 0.15 -11.60
CA LEU A 27 16.32 -1.15 -11.01
C LEU A 27 16.16 -2.24 -12.09
N MET A 28 15.51 -1.91 -13.21
CA MET A 28 15.37 -2.81 -14.35
C MET A 28 16.72 -3.19 -14.95
N ARG A 29 17.62 -2.23 -15.18
CA ARG A 29 18.98 -2.51 -15.68
C ARG A 29 19.75 -3.44 -14.74
N ALA A 30 19.62 -3.25 -13.43
CA ALA A 30 20.24 -4.15 -12.45
C ALA A 30 19.68 -5.57 -12.52
N TYR A 31 18.35 -5.71 -12.65
CA TYR A 31 17.68 -6.98 -12.81
C TYR A 31 18.05 -7.68 -14.13
N GLU A 32 18.06 -6.97 -15.26
CA GLU A 32 18.51 -7.52 -16.55
C GLU A 32 19.99 -7.92 -16.52
N GLY A 33 20.82 -7.19 -15.77
CA GLY A 33 22.22 -7.52 -15.49
C GLY A 33 22.44 -8.69 -14.53
N GLY A 34 21.37 -9.36 -14.08
CA GLY A 34 21.43 -10.58 -13.27
C GLY A 34 21.36 -10.36 -11.76
N ASN A 35 21.18 -9.14 -11.27
CA ASN A 35 21.03 -8.91 -9.84
C ASN A 35 19.65 -9.39 -9.37
N ARG A 36 19.63 -10.31 -8.40
CA ARG A 36 18.41 -10.88 -7.81
C ARG A 36 18.34 -10.67 -6.29
N HIS A 37 19.17 -9.77 -5.75
CA HIS A 37 19.16 -9.50 -4.32
C HIS A 37 17.75 -9.02 -3.88
N PRO A 38 17.22 -9.46 -2.72
CA PRO A 38 15.88 -9.07 -2.22
C PRO A 38 15.64 -7.55 -2.26
N GLU A 39 16.64 -6.77 -1.84
CA GLU A 39 16.60 -5.30 -1.86
C GLU A 39 16.42 -4.69 -3.26
N ILE A 40 16.79 -5.39 -4.33
CA ILE A 40 16.50 -5.00 -5.71
C ILE A 40 15.10 -5.45 -6.10
N LEU A 41 14.73 -6.69 -5.76
CA LEU A 41 13.47 -7.31 -6.17
C LEU A 41 12.25 -6.54 -5.64
N TRP A 42 12.18 -6.26 -4.35
CA TRP A 42 11.02 -5.54 -3.81
C TRP A 42 10.97 -4.08 -4.27
N ARG A 43 12.13 -3.42 -4.45
CA ARG A 43 12.18 -2.05 -4.98
C ARG A 43 11.73 -1.99 -6.42
N LEU A 44 12.12 -2.98 -7.22
CA LEU A 44 11.64 -3.09 -8.59
C LEU A 44 10.13 -3.36 -8.59
N GLY A 45 9.64 -4.26 -7.73
CA GLY A 45 8.21 -4.53 -7.58
C GLY A 45 7.40 -3.28 -7.15
N ARG A 46 7.95 -2.48 -6.22
CA ARG A 46 7.44 -1.15 -5.89
C ARG A 46 7.38 -0.24 -7.11
N SER A 47 8.46 -0.12 -7.87
CA SER A 47 8.50 0.78 -9.02
C SER A 47 7.48 0.38 -10.09
N TYR A 48 7.20 -0.92 -10.24
CA TYR A 48 6.11 -1.42 -11.07
C TYR A 48 4.73 -0.96 -10.57
N TYR A 49 4.47 -1.01 -9.27
CA TYR A 49 3.26 -0.44 -8.66
C TYR A 49 3.16 1.08 -8.93
N GLU A 50 4.26 1.80 -8.77
CA GLU A 50 4.32 3.25 -9.00
C GLU A 50 4.04 3.59 -10.47
N MET A 51 4.65 2.88 -11.42
CA MET A 51 4.38 3.00 -12.86
C MET A 51 2.92 2.68 -13.20
N ALA A 52 2.34 1.63 -12.60
CA ALA A 52 0.91 1.34 -12.75
C ALA A 52 0.04 2.49 -12.20
N SER A 53 0.49 3.15 -11.14
CA SER A 53 -0.23 4.26 -10.50
C SER A 53 -0.19 5.56 -11.29
N GLU A 54 0.63 5.68 -12.33
CA GLU A 54 0.61 6.83 -13.24
C GLU A 54 -0.53 6.74 -14.29
N SER A 55 -1.31 5.66 -14.30
CA SER A 55 -2.45 5.47 -15.19
C SER A 55 -3.68 4.93 -14.46
N THR A 56 -4.86 5.20 -15.01
CA THR A 56 -6.14 4.58 -14.63
C THR A 56 -6.60 3.52 -15.62
N ASP A 57 -5.93 3.37 -16.77
CA ASP A 57 -6.26 2.37 -17.80
C ASP A 57 -5.88 0.96 -17.33
N PRO A 58 -6.84 0.02 -17.18
CA PRO A 58 -6.55 -1.36 -16.81
C PRO A 58 -5.55 -2.06 -17.73
N ASN A 59 -5.55 -1.74 -19.03
CA ASN A 59 -4.62 -2.35 -20.00
C ASN A 59 -3.16 -1.97 -19.73
N VAL A 60 -2.93 -0.81 -19.12
CA VAL A 60 -1.60 -0.36 -18.68
C VAL A 60 -1.28 -0.89 -17.29
N ARG A 61 -2.25 -0.81 -16.37
CA ARG A 61 -2.06 -1.12 -14.95
C ARG A 61 -1.81 -2.59 -14.68
N VAL A 62 -2.66 -3.47 -15.23
CA VAL A 62 -2.68 -4.89 -14.86
C VAL A 62 -1.36 -5.60 -15.17
N PRO A 63 -0.71 -5.40 -16.34
CA PRO A 63 0.59 -6.00 -16.60
C PRO A 63 1.67 -5.58 -15.60
N TYR A 64 1.74 -4.29 -15.26
CA TYR A 64 2.70 -3.78 -14.28
C TYR A 64 2.46 -4.35 -12.87
N LEU A 65 1.21 -4.37 -12.42
CA LEU A 65 0.85 -4.93 -11.11
C LEU A 65 1.18 -6.42 -11.01
N LYS A 66 0.98 -7.18 -12.08
CA LYS A 66 1.33 -8.59 -12.12
C LYS A 66 2.85 -8.80 -12.01
N GLU A 67 3.64 -8.08 -12.80
CA GLU A 67 5.10 -8.20 -12.78
C GLU A 67 5.67 -7.80 -11.41
N GLY A 68 5.18 -6.70 -10.84
CA GLY A 68 5.61 -6.26 -9.51
C GLY A 68 5.28 -7.28 -8.42
N MET A 69 4.11 -7.92 -8.48
CA MET A 69 3.71 -8.97 -7.54
C MET A 69 4.66 -10.17 -7.59
N GLU A 70 5.00 -10.66 -8.78
CA GLU A 70 5.91 -11.81 -8.95
C GLU A 70 7.32 -11.50 -8.43
N LEU A 71 7.80 -10.27 -8.60
CA LEU A 71 9.08 -9.83 -8.05
C LEU A 71 9.08 -9.76 -6.52
N CYS A 72 8.03 -9.19 -5.93
CA CYS A 72 7.90 -9.13 -4.47
C CYS A 72 7.73 -10.52 -3.85
N LYS A 73 7.04 -11.45 -4.55
CA LYS A 73 6.94 -12.84 -4.14
C LYS A 73 8.32 -13.51 -4.06
N LYS A 74 9.12 -13.40 -5.13
CA LYS A 74 10.51 -13.88 -5.13
C LYS A 74 11.34 -13.23 -4.03
N SER A 75 11.14 -11.93 -3.78
CA SER A 75 11.85 -11.23 -2.72
C SER A 75 11.58 -11.80 -1.34
N VAL A 76 10.33 -12.19 -1.04
CA VAL A 76 9.96 -12.83 0.24
C VAL A 76 10.50 -14.27 0.32
N GLU A 77 10.50 -14.99 -0.80
CA GLU A 77 11.08 -16.35 -0.87
C GLU A 77 12.59 -16.34 -0.58
N GLU A 78 13.32 -15.32 -1.05
CA GLU A 78 14.77 -15.17 -0.83
C GLU A 78 15.11 -14.61 0.56
N ASP A 79 14.31 -13.69 1.10
CA ASP A 79 14.49 -13.10 2.43
C ASP A 79 13.15 -12.86 3.14
N PRO A 80 12.68 -13.84 3.95
CA PRO A 80 11.41 -13.75 4.66
C PRO A 80 11.42 -12.80 5.86
N ASP A 81 12.58 -12.28 6.27
CA ASP A 81 12.70 -11.30 7.34
C ASP A 81 12.85 -9.86 6.78
N ASN A 82 12.57 -9.67 5.48
CA ASN A 82 12.51 -8.37 4.85
C ASN A 82 11.13 -7.71 4.97
N PHE A 83 11.01 -6.71 5.86
CA PHE A 83 9.73 -6.04 6.09
C PHE A 83 9.16 -5.38 4.82
N ALA A 84 10.02 -4.83 3.95
CA ALA A 84 9.60 -4.11 2.76
C ALA A 84 9.06 -5.06 1.69
N SER A 85 9.66 -6.25 1.55
CA SER A 85 9.17 -7.32 0.68
C SER A 85 7.76 -7.77 1.07
N HIS A 86 7.54 -8.02 2.37
CA HIS A 86 6.21 -8.35 2.90
C HIS A 86 5.19 -7.22 2.63
N LYS A 87 5.54 -5.97 2.94
CA LYS A 87 4.68 -4.80 2.68
C LYS A 87 4.27 -4.71 1.21
N TRP A 88 5.25 -4.72 0.29
CA TRP A 88 4.97 -4.53 -1.13
C TRP A 88 4.23 -5.72 -1.74
N LEU A 89 4.51 -6.95 -1.29
CA LEU A 89 3.74 -8.11 -1.72
C LEU A 89 2.27 -7.99 -1.29
N GLY A 90 1.99 -7.62 -0.04
CA GLY A 90 0.61 -7.40 0.42
C GLY A 90 -0.12 -6.32 -0.36
N ILE A 91 0.55 -5.19 -0.66
CA ILE A 91 -0.01 -4.10 -1.49
C ILE A 91 -0.36 -4.63 -2.88
N LEU A 92 0.58 -5.32 -3.54
CA LEU A 92 0.41 -5.80 -4.91
C LEU A 92 -0.65 -6.91 -5.03
N ILE A 93 -0.78 -7.79 -4.03
CA ILE A 93 -1.89 -8.76 -3.95
C ILE A 93 -3.23 -8.02 -3.82
N SER A 94 -3.28 -6.94 -3.04
CA SER A 94 -4.52 -6.17 -2.81
C SER A 94 -5.04 -5.43 -4.05
N GLU A 95 -4.17 -5.17 -5.03
CA GLU A 95 -4.51 -4.51 -6.30
C GLU A 95 -4.99 -5.49 -7.38
N GLN A 96 -4.90 -6.81 -7.15
CA GLN A 96 -5.29 -7.80 -8.15
C GLN A 96 -6.82 -7.84 -8.33
N ASN A 97 -7.26 -7.81 -9.58
CA ASN A 97 -8.68 -7.94 -9.93
C ASN A 97 -9.08 -9.43 -9.98
N VAL A 98 -9.32 -10.01 -8.80
CA VAL A 98 -9.65 -11.42 -8.63
C VAL A 98 -11.13 -11.63 -8.31
N GLY A 99 -11.63 -12.84 -8.52
CA GLY A 99 -13.01 -13.20 -8.19
C GLY A 99 -13.29 -13.15 -6.67
N THR A 100 -14.56 -13.03 -6.27
CA THR A 100 -14.97 -12.83 -4.87
C THR A 100 -14.36 -13.86 -3.90
N LYS A 101 -14.36 -15.14 -4.26
CA LYS A 101 -13.78 -16.20 -3.40
C LYS A 101 -12.30 -15.97 -3.12
N GLU A 102 -11.54 -15.66 -4.17
CA GLU A 102 -10.10 -15.38 -4.06
C GLU A 102 -9.84 -14.07 -3.34
N LYS A 103 -10.66 -13.04 -3.56
CA LYS A 103 -10.59 -11.78 -2.81
C LYS A 103 -10.73 -11.98 -1.30
N ILE A 104 -11.65 -12.85 -0.88
CA ILE A 104 -11.83 -13.19 0.54
C ILE A 104 -10.59 -13.94 1.06
N ALA A 105 -10.09 -14.93 0.34
CA ALA A 105 -8.87 -15.66 0.73
C ALA A 105 -7.65 -14.74 0.83
N ASN A 106 -7.46 -13.87 -0.17
CA ASN A 106 -6.38 -12.89 -0.22
C ASN A 106 -6.45 -11.89 0.92
N ALA A 107 -7.63 -11.58 1.47
CA ALA A 107 -7.75 -10.68 2.62
C ALA A 107 -6.94 -11.18 3.82
N TYR A 108 -6.88 -12.50 4.06
CA TYR A 108 -6.08 -13.08 5.14
C TYR A 108 -4.59 -13.04 4.80
N VAL A 109 -4.22 -13.42 3.57
CA VAL A 109 -2.82 -13.40 3.10
C VAL A 109 -2.24 -11.98 3.18
N ILE A 110 -2.99 -10.99 2.71
CA ILE A 110 -2.63 -9.57 2.76
C ILE A 110 -2.41 -9.12 4.21
N ARG A 111 -3.33 -9.45 5.12
CA ARG A 111 -3.22 -9.14 6.54
C ARG A 111 -1.93 -9.72 7.12
N ASP A 112 -1.66 -10.99 6.86
CA ASP A 112 -0.52 -11.69 7.46
C ASP A 112 0.81 -11.11 6.96
N HIS A 113 0.90 -10.73 5.68
CA HIS A 113 2.07 -10.00 5.17
C HIS A 113 2.23 -8.63 5.82
N PHE A 114 1.15 -7.85 5.98
CA PHE A 114 1.25 -6.54 6.63
C PHE A 114 1.61 -6.65 8.10
N LEU A 115 1.05 -7.60 8.84
CA LEU A 115 1.41 -7.87 10.24
C LEU A 115 2.88 -8.27 10.36
N LYS A 116 3.38 -9.16 9.49
CA LYS A 116 4.80 -9.53 9.47
C LYS A 116 5.70 -8.33 9.15
N ALA A 117 5.28 -7.46 8.22
CA ALA A 117 6.02 -6.23 7.92
C ALA A 117 6.09 -5.28 9.14
N ILE A 118 5.02 -5.18 9.93
CA ILE A 118 4.98 -4.38 11.17
C ILE A 118 5.82 -5.04 12.29
N GLU A 119 5.79 -6.37 12.40
CA GLU A 119 6.62 -7.12 13.35
C GLU A 119 8.11 -6.84 13.09
N LEU A 120 8.53 -6.91 11.82
CA LEU A 120 9.91 -6.68 11.40
C LEU A 120 10.33 -5.20 11.45
N ASN A 121 9.40 -4.28 11.17
CA ASN A 121 9.63 -2.84 11.31
C ASN A 121 8.36 -2.11 11.83
N PRO A 122 8.22 -1.93 13.15
CA PRO A 122 7.01 -1.35 13.74
C PRO A 122 6.86 0.16 13.51
N SER A 123 7.90 0.79 12.95
CA SER A 123 7.93 2.23 12.64
C SER A 123 7.73 2.54 11.16
N ASP A 124 7.50 1.54 10.29
CA ASP A 124 7.22 1.82 8.88
C ASP A 124 5.81 2.40 8.70
N ALA A 125 5.75 3.68 8.36
CA ALA A 125 4.50 4.41 8.17
C ALA A 125 3.57 3.72 7.14
N ASN A 126 4.13 3.17 6.06
CA ASN A 126 3.33 2.54 5.00
C ASN A 126 2.76 1.18 5.44
N SER A 127 3.51 0.34 6.16
CA SER A 127 3.01 -0.92 6.71
C SER A 127 1.85 -0.67 7.69
N LEU A 128 1.99 0.33 8.56
CA LEU A 128 0.94 0.76 9.49
C LEU A 128 -0.30 1.27 8.74
N HIS A 129 -0.11 2.13 7.72
CA HIS A 129 -1.20 2.58 6.87
C HIS A 129 -1.93 1.41 6.21
N CYS A 130 -1.19 0.43 5.68
CA CYS A 130 -1.76 -0.73 5.00
C CYS A 130 -2.64 -1.56 5.94
N MET A 131 -2.21 -1.78 7.20
CA MET A 131 -3.07 -2.43 8.19
C MET A 131 -4.30 -1.60 8.54
N GLY A 132 -4.16 -0.29 8.74
CA GLY A 132 -5.30 0.58 8.98
C GLY A 132 -6.33 0.55 7.84
N ASN A 133 -5.86 0.56 6.59
CA ASN A 133 -6.70 0.40 5.40
C ASN A 133 -7.36 -0.98 5.33
N TRP A 134 -6.64 -2.04 5.70
CA TRP A 134 -7.22 -3.37 5.81
C TRP A 134 -8.35 -3.41 6.85
N CYS A 135 -8.14 -2.86 8.05
CA CYS A 135 -9.15 -2.73 9.09
C CYS A 135 -10.38 -1.97 8.58
N PHE A 136 -10.16 -0.84 7.90
CA PHE A 136 -11.24 -0.03 7.34
C PHE A 136 -12.06 -0.77 6.29
N LYS A 137 -11.40 -1.50 5.38
CA LYS A 137 -12.09 -2.34 4.39
C LYS A 137 -12.89 -3.45 5.06
N VAL A 138 -12.38 -4.07 6.11
CA VAL A 138 -13.10 -5.11 6.89
C VAL A 138 -14.37 -4.55 7.53
N LEU A 139 -14.31 -3.33 8.08
CA LEU A 139 -15.49 -2.64 8.64
C LEU A 139 -16.60 -2.40 7.61
N GLN A 140 -16.24 -2.29 6.33
CA GLN A 140 -17.18 -2.09 5.22
C GLN A 140 -17.78 -3.39 4.69
N VAL A 141 -17.27 -4.56 5.08
CA VAL A 141 -17.78 -5.86 4.63
C VAL A 141 -19.17 -6.13 5.23
N GLY A 142 -20.15 -6.32 4.34
CA GLY A 142 -21.53 -6.56 4.72
C GLY A 142 -21.73 -7.88 5.47
N TRP A 143 -22.85 -8.02 6.17
CA TRP A 143 -23.20 -9.26 6.89
C TRP A 143 -23.28 -10.49 5.95
N LEU A 144 -23.83 -10.31 4.75
CA LEU A 144 -23.96 -11.39 3.76
C LEU A 144 -22.58 -11.88 3.27
N GLU A 145 -21.66 -10.96 3.01
CA GLU A 145 -20.30 -11.28 2.58
C GLU A 145 -19.51 -11.98 3.70
N ARG A 146 -19.66 -11.52 4.96
CA ARG A 146 -19.07 -12.19 6.13
C ARG A 146 -19.57 -13.62 6.30
N LYS A 147 -20.87 -13.86 6.11
CA LYS A 147 -21.45 -15.21 6.19
C LYS A 147 -20.97 -16.11 5.04
N ALA A 148 -20.79 -15.57 3.85
CA ALA A 148 -20.24 -16.34 2.73
C ALA A 148 -18.76 -16.71 2.98
N ALA A 149 -17.97 -15.77 3.49
CA ALA A 149 -16.58 -16.00 3.89
C ALA A 149 -16.47 -17.09 4.97
N SER A 150 -17.37 -17.07 5.96
CA SER A 150 -17.28 -17.99 7.08
C SER A 150 -17.51 -19.46 6.69
N LEU A 151 -18.35 -19.70 5.69
CA LEU A 151 -18.63 -21.04 5.16
C LEU A 151 -17.42 -21.65 4.42
N ILE A 152 -16.50 -20.82 3.93
CA ILE A 152 -15.36 -21.25 3.10
C ILE A 152 -14.07 -21.29 3.94
N LEU A 153 -13.88 -20.31 4.83
CA LEU A 153 -12.60 -20.04 5.50
C LEU A 153 -12.68 -20.01 7.03
N GLY A 154 -13.84 -20.30 7.63
CA GLY A 154 -14.00 -20.35 9.09
C GLY A 154 -14.45 -19.01 9.68
N GLU A 155 -13.66 -18.39 10.57
CA GLU A 155 -14.04 -17.10 11.15
C GLU A 155 -13.66 -15.95 10.21
N PRO A 156 -14.62 -15.11 9.75
CA PRO A 156 -14.33 -13.97 8.89
C PRO A 156 -13.48 -12.94 9.65
N PRO A 157 -12.58 -12.20 8.97
CA PRO A 157 -11.84 -11.15 9.63
C PRO A 157 -12.81 -10.12 10.22
N SER A 158 -12.47 -9.62 11.41
CA SER A 158 -13.17 -8.53 12.07
C SER A 158 -12.16 -7.46 12.48
N SER A 159 -12.65 -6.25 12.67
CA SER A 159 -11.87 -5.11 13.16
C SER A 159 -12.82 -4.06 13.76
N THR A 160 -12.28 -3.05 14.42
CA THR A 160 -13.02 -1.94 15.01
C THR A 160 -12.50 -0.60 14.51
N TYR A 161 -13.28 0.48 14.72
CA TYR A 161 -12.82 1.82 14.39
C TYR A 161 -11.60 2.22 15.22
N GLU A 162 -11.53 1.79 16.47
CA GLU A 162 -10.39 2.04 17.38
C GLU A 162 -9.12 1.36 16.87
N GLU A 163 -9.19 0.08 16.47
CA GLU A 163 -8.04 -0.64 15.90
C GLU A 163 -7.57 0.02 14.60
N CYS A 164 -8.52 0.38 13.73
CA CYS A 164 -8.22 1.09 12.49
C CYS A 164 -7.50 2.42 12.75
N LEU A 165 -8.01 3.24 13.67
CA LEU A 165 -7.40 4.52 14.03
C LEU A 165 -6.04 4.35 14.70
N ASP A 166 -5.83 3.34 15.55
CA ASP A 166 -4.51 3.08 16.16
C ASP A 166 -3.41 2.95 15.09
N TYR A 167 -3.63 2.06 14.11
CA TYR A 167 -2.67 1.86 13.03
C TYR A 167 -2.45 3.14 12.20
N LEU A 168 -3.52 3.83 11.83
CA LEU A 168 -3.41 5.01 10.97
C LEU A 168 -2.77 6.21 11.69
N LEU A 169 -3.05 6.41 12.98
CA LEU A 169 -2.45 7.48 13.77
C LEU A 169 -0.96 7.21 14.01
N ARG A 170 -0.57 5.97 14.32
CA ARG A 170 0.84 5.57 14.38
C ARG A 170 1.55 5.73 13.04
N SER A 171 0.86 5.45 11.93
CA SER A 171 1.38 5.74 10.59
C SER A 171 1.65 7.24 10.40
N ALA A 172 0.72 8.10 10.83
CA ALA A 172 0.86 9.55 10.73
C ALA A 172 1.98 10.12 11.63
N GLU A 173 2.25 9.49 12.78
CA GLU A 173 3.39 9.80 13.65
C GLU A 173 4.73 9.41 13.01
N ALA A 174 4.78 8.24 12.36
CA ALA A 174 5.97 7.74 11.69
C ALA A 174 6.29 8.50 10.38
N GLY A 175 5.26 8.96 9.66
CA GLY A 175 5.45 9.68 8.40
C GLY A 175 4.11 10.09 7.79
N ASN A 176 3.84 11.39 7.74
CA ASN A 176 2.60 11.90 7.18
C ASN A 176 2.57 11.78 5.65
N THR A 177 1.50 11.17 5.14
CA THR A 177 1.22 11.06 3.70
C THR A 177 -0.20 11.53 3.39
N ILE A 178 -0.43 11.94 2.14
CA ILE A 178 -1.75 12.35 1.65
C ILE A 178 -2.75 11.21 1.86
N HIS A 179 -2.41 10.00 1.41
CA HIS A 179 -3.32 8.85 1.45
C HIS A 179 -3.68 8.44 2.88
N ASN A 180 -2.72 8.47 3.82
CA ASN A 180 -2.98 8.12 5.21
C ASN A 180 -3.87 9.18 5.88
N SER A 181 -3.57 10.46 5.67
CA SER A 181 -4.38 11.56 6.21
C SER A 181 -5.80 11.54 5.67
N THR A 182 -5.99 11.28 4.37
CA THR A 182 -7.31 11.11 3.76
C THR A 182 -8.06 9.94 4.39
N LEU A 183 -7.40 8.80 4.61
CA LEU A 183 -8.04 7.63 5.19
C LEU A 183 -8.43 7.84 6.67
N ILE A 184 -7.62 8.53 7.47
CA ILE A 184 -8.01 8.91 8.84
C ILE A 184 -9.27 9.79 8.80
N GLY A 185 -9.33 10.74 7.86
CA GLY A 185 -10.51 11.55 7.62
C GLY A 185 -11.75 10.71 7.29
N ASP A 186 -11.60 9.67 6.46
CA ASP A 186 -12.69 8.74 6.11
C ASP A 186 -13.22 8.00 7.34
N VAL A 187 -12.31 7.51 8.18
CA VAL A 187 -12.64 6.75 9.39
C VAL A 187 -13.42 7.60 10.39
N TYR A 188 -13.01 8.86 10.61
CA TYR A 188 -13.76 9.80 11.44
C TYR A 188 -15.11 10.19 10.80
N ALA A 189 -15.14 10.43 9.50
CA ALA A 189 -16.36 10.79 8.78
C ALA A 189 -17.42 9.67 8.82
N GLN A 190 -17.00 8.40 8.73
CA GLN A 190 -17.91 7.26 8.83
C GLN A 190 -18.56 7.16 10.23
N GLN A 191 -17.83 7.60 11.27
CA GLN A 191 -18.34 7.71 12.63
C GLN A 191 -19.10 9.03 12.89
N LYS A 192 -19.26 9.89 11.87
CA LYS A 192 -19.88 11.22 11.94
C LYS A 192 -19.14 12.20 12.86
N ILE A 193 -17.85 11.96 13.12
CA ILE A 193 -16.98 12.85 13.88
C ILE A 193 -16.36 13.86 12.90
N TYR A 194 -17.21 14.77 12.40
CA TYR A 194 -16.85 15.60 11.24
C TYR A 194 -15.74 16.61 11.53
N ASP A 195 -15.64 17.14 12.74
CA ASP A 195 -14.58 18.09 13.08
C ASP A 195 -13.17 17.48 12.95
N GLU A 196 -12.99 16.24 13.42
CA GLU A 196 -11.73 15.51 13.23
C GLU A 196 -11.53 15.13 11.76
N ALA A 197 -12.58 14.67 11.08
CA ALA A 197 -12.49 14.35 9.66
C ALA A 197 -11.99 15.55 8.83
N ARG A 198 -12.51 16.76 9.09
CA ARG A 198 -12.06 17.99 8.43
C ARG A 198 -10.59 18.28 8.70
N LYS A 199 -10.12 18.17 9.95
CA LYS A 199 -8.69 18.40 10.27
C LYS A 199 -7.78 17.49 9.45
N TRP A 200 -8.13 16.21 9.33
CA TRP A 200 -7.34 15.23 8.59
C TRP A 200 -7.41 15.40 7.06
N TYR A 201 -8.59 15.72 6.52
CA TYR A 201 -8.68 16.09 5.10
C TYR A 201 -7.89 17.36 4.79
N GLN A 202 -7.92 18.38 5.66
CA GLN A 202 -7.14 19.60 5.46
C GLN A 202 -5.65 19.29 5.45
N LYS A 203 -5.19 18.47 6.40
CA LYS A 203 -3.81 17.99 6.45
C LYS A 203 -3.38 17.31 5.14
N ALA A 204 -4.26 16.50 4.54
CA ALA A 204 -4.00 15.87 3.24
C ALA A 204 -3.92 16.89 2.09
N ILE A 205 -4.78 17.91 2.11
CA ILE A 205 -4.86 18.97 1.10
C ILE A 205 -3.62 19.89 1.15
N ASP A 206 -3.10 20.17 2.34
CA ASP A 206 -1.95 21.06 2.53
C ASP A 206 -0.61 20.41 2.11
N MET A 207 -0.58 19.10 1.85
CA MET A 207 0.62 18.40 1.39
C MET A 207 0.84 18.56 -0.11
N PRO A 208 2.10 18.67 -0.56
CA PRO A 208 2.40 18.73 -1.98
C PRO A 208 2.12 17.39 -2.68
N ALA A 209 1.53 17.46 -3.87
CA ALA A 209 1.24 16.31 -4.72
C ALA A 209 2.04 16.39 -6.03
N TYR A 210 2.87 15.39 -6.30
CA TYR A 210 3.75 15.34 -7.46
C TYR A 210 3.33 14.27 -8.46
N THR A 211 3.09 13.05 -7.96
CA THR A 211 2.70 11.90 -8.79
C THR A 211 1.20 11.92 -9.09
N GLU A 212 0.76 11.21 -10.13
CA GLU A 212 -0.67 11.14 -10.45
C GLU A 212 -1.46 10.47 -9.32
N LEU A 213 -0.87 9.50 -8.62
CA LEU A 213 -1.48 8.91 -7.43
C LEU A 213 -1.67 9.93 -6.29
N GLN A 214 -0.66 10.75 -6.02
CA GLN A 214 -0.75 11.79 -5.00
C GLN A 214 -1.83 12.82 -5.34
N LYS A 215 -1.89 13.26 -6.61
CA LYS A 215 -2.91 14.21 -7.10
C LYS A 215 -4.32 13.63 -6.94
N ARG A 216 -4.55 12.38 -7.33
CA ARG A 216 -5.85 11.72 -7.14
C ARG A 216 -6.26 11.62 -5.67
N ASN A 217 -5.32 11.29 -4.78
CA ASN A 217 -5.60 11.24 -3.34
C ASN A 217 -5.88 12.62 -2.74
N HIS A 218 -5.17 13.65 -3.21
CA HIS A 218 -5.43 15.04 -2.86
C HIS A 218 -6.84 15.46 -3.30
N ASP A 219 -7.19 15.23 -4.57
CA ASP A 219 -8.50 15.59 -5.11
C ASP A 219 -9.65 14.86 -4.41
N ALA A 220 -9.42 13.60 -4.01
CA ALA A 220 -10.35 12.85 -3.19
C ALA A 220 -10.57 13.51 -1.82
N ALA A 221 -9.50 13.99 -1.16
CA ALA A 221 -9.61 14.71 0.11
C ALA A 221 -10.40 16.03 -0.05
N VAL A 222 -10.11 16.81 -1.09
CA VAL A 222 -10.87 18.04 -1.42
C VAL A 222 -12.35 17.73 -1.62
N ALA A 223 -12.67 16.69 -2.39
CA ALA A 223 -14.05 16.31 -2.67
C ALA A 223 -14.79 15.85 -1.41
N LYS A 224 -14.11 15.11 -0.51
CA LYS A 224 -14.68 14.65 0.76
C LYS A 224 -14.89 15.79 1.75
N MET A 225 -13.94 16.71 1.86
CA MET A 225 -14.05 17.91 2.70
C MET A 225 -15.31 18.73 2.39
N LYS A 226 -15.68 18.84 1.10
CA LYS A 226 -16.88 19.57 0.65
C LYS A 226 -18.21 18.88 0.98
N LYS A 227 -18.18 17.57 1.27
CA LYS A 227 -19.39 16.75 1.49
C LYS A 227 -19.79 16.62 2.95
N ILE A 228 -18.83 16.81 3.86
CA ILE A 228 -19.07 16.75 5.30
C ILE A 228 -19.23 18.14 5.87
#